data_AF-A0A8J3L712-F1
#
_entry.id   AF-A0A8J3L712-F1
#
_cell.length_a   1.000
_cell.length_b   1.000
_cell.length_c   1.000
_cell.angle_alpha   90.00
_cell.angle_beta   90.00
_cell.angle_gamma   90.00
#
_symmetry.space_group_name_H-M   'P 1'
#
loop_
_entity.id
_entity.type
_entity.pdbx_description
1 polymer ?
#
loop_
_entity_poly.entity_id
_entity_poly.type
_entity_poly.pdbx_seq_one_letter_code
_entity_poly.pdbx_strand_id
1 'polypeptide(L)'
;MSSVSRRAAIGLAAGAAGMLAACSESPAKPAGARVPQQRTGESVSTPVAPKPSPTPTGTPRTGAPRTANPIPAENSRPVGKRWLADDPGFRSADDVGQQIAAYASATSVGLGESIDFHVHVGTPEPYRIEVFRLGHYGGAGARHLVSSPTLNGRPQPEAERAVKTNLISCDWPVAWTLKVPTGWVSGMYVAVFTTASNHRSHAVFVVRDDSRSGNLCVVLPFSTYQAYNSWPRDGRLGRSLYHGYRLDGVLGTEERSRKVTFDRPYSGSGLPYLYDTDYDLIQWAERSGYDVTYATSVDLHTGRVDPLRHAGMIFPGHDEYWSAQMRAAVETGVAGGTSLAFLTANNVYWNIRYEPGDGRPDRVVTCYKSSQEDPTSGARLSTVTWRSLNAQDAEQRLLGVQYNGVVAKAAPLIVQQAAHWMWEGTGVRDGTAIRKLVAGEADGHDARFPGADGVQTLLSASPYMTVKGKPAVQNTSVYEAASGAVVFCAGTFNWPLALNRRGYRDSRIQRATANLVNRMLGPKGAPGDRA
;
A
#
# COMPACT_ATOMS: atom_id res chain seq x y z
N MET A 1 -12.39 8.59 54.80
CA MET A 1 -13.32 8.54 53.64
C MET A 1 -12.61 9.13 52.44
N SER A 2 -12.06 8.25 51.59
CA SER A 2 -11.27 8.59 50.41
C SER A 2 -12.00 8.05 49.18
N SER A 3 -12.36 8.91 48.22
CA SER A 3 -12.90 8.48 46.93
C SER A 3 -11.92 8.83 45.81
N VAL A 4 -11.29 7.78 45.29
CA VAL A 4 -10.39 7.78 44.14
C VAL A 4 -11.20 7.93 42.86
N SER A 5 -10.87 8.93 42.04
CA SER A 5 -11.42 9.18 40.71
C SER A 5 -10.80 8.23 39.68
N ARG A 6 -11.63 7.41 39.02
CA ARG A 6 -11.24 6.52 37.91
C ARG A 6 -11.14 7.32 36.61
N ARG A 7 -9.92 7.45 36.08
CA ARG A 7 -9.67 7.89 34.69
C ARG A 7 -10.09 6.78 33.72
N ALA A 8 -11.03 7.09 32.83
CA ALA A 8 -11.43 6.21 31.74
C ALA A 8 -10.39 6.25 30.61
N ALA A 9 -9.88 5.08 30.24
CA ALA A 9 -9.09 4.86 29.03
C ALA A 9 -10.06 4.73 27.85
N ILE A 10 -10.03 5.68 26.92
CA ILE A 10 -10.76 5.59 25.64
C ILE A 10 -9.93 4.72 24.71
N GLY A 11 -10.37 3.48 24.50
CA GLY A 11 -9.87 2.60 23.46
C GLY A 11 -10.51 2.96 22.12
N LEU A 12 -9.69 3.22 21.10
CA LEU A 12 -10.10 3.07 19.70
C LEU A 12 -10.40 1.58 19.46
N ALA A 13 -11.63 1.18 19.71
CA ALA A 13 -12.18 -0.12 19.41
C ALA A 13 -13.66 0.03 19.04
N ALA A 14 -13.96 0.77 17.98
CA ALA A 14 -15.25 0.74 17.29
C ALA A 14 -15.09 1.42 15.93
N GLY A 15 -15.03 0.63 14.86
CA GLY A 15 -14.88 1.12 13.49
C GLY A 15 -14.65 0.02 12.45
N ALA A 16 -14.30 -1.20 12.88
CA ALA A 16 -14.07 -2.32 11.97
C ALA A 16 -15.31 -3.20 11.70
N ALA A 17 -16.45 -2.99 12.39
CA ALA A 17 -17.59 -3.90 12.31
C ALA A 17 -18.56 -3.64 11.13
N GLY A 18 -18.40 -2.54 10.39
CA GLY A 18 -19.33 -2.15 9.31
C GLY A 18 -18.88 -2.45 7.87
N MET A 19 -17.66 -2.93 7.66
CA MET A 19 -17.07 -3.10 6.30
C MET A 19 -16.50 -4.51 6.03
N LEU A 20 -16.65 -5.48 6.94
CA LEU A 20 -16.03 -6.81 6.83
C LEU A 20 -16.95 -7.93 6.30
N ALA A 21 -18.15 -7.60 5.83
CA ALA A 21 -19.11 -8.60 5.33
C ALA A 21 -19.44 -8.36 3.85
N ALA A 22 -18.65 -8.96 2.94
CA ALA A 22 -19.10 -9.56 1.66
C ALA A 22 -17.96 -9.67 0.63
N CYS A 23 -16.97 -10.52 0.85
CA CYS A 23 -16.12 -11.02 -0.24
C CYS A 23 -16.80 -12.22 -0.92
N SER A 24 -17.73 -12.05 -1.85
CA SER A 24 -18.31 -13.15 -2.67
C SER A 24 -18.55 -12.60 -4.08
N GLU A 25 -18.22 -13.27 -5.19
CA GLU A 25 -18.37 -14.69 -5.56
C GLU A 25 -17.27 -15.15 -6.56
N SER A 26 -17.07 -16.45 -6.71
CA SER A 26 -16.36 -17.05 -7.85
C SER A 26 -17.40 -17.56 -8.86
N PRO A 27 -17.25 -17.32 -10.19
CA PRO A 27 -18.15 -17.92 -11.16
C PRO A 27 -17.77 -19.37 -11.45
N ALA A 28 -18.81 -20.20 -11.60
CA ALA A 28 -18.75 -21.63 -11.91
C ALA A 28 -18.25 -21.90 -13.35
N LYS A 29 -17.68 -23.09 -13.55
CA LYS A 29 -17.25 -23.65 -14.86
C LYS A 29 -18.41 -23.72 -15.87
N PRO A 30 -18.21 -23.43 -17.16
CA PRO A 30 -19.16 -23.82 -18.19
C PRO A 30 -18.87 -25.22 -18.73
N ALA A 31 -19.92 -26.02 -18.85
CA ALA A 31 -19.98 -27.23 -19.67
C ALA A 31 -20.15 -26.87 -21.16
N GLY A 32 -19.65 -27.73 -22.04
CA GLY A 32 -19.49 -27.44 -23.47
C GLY A 32 -20.78 -27.31 -24.27
N ALA A 33 -20.69 -26.52 -25.35
CA ALA A 33 -21.58 -26.60 -26.49
C ALA A 33 -20.87 -26.10 -27.76
N ARG A 34 -21.19 -26.73 -28.89
CA ARG A 34 -20.59 -26.61 -30.22
C ARG A 34 -20.75 -25.21 -30.84
N VAL A 35 -19.73 -24.82 -31.60
CA VAL A 35 -19.65 -23.62 -32.45
C VAL A 35 -20.23 -23.90 -33.84
N PRO A 36 -21.04 -23.00 -34.43
CA PRO A 36 -21.14 -22.85 -35.88
C PRO A 36 -20.26 -21.69 -36.36
N GLN A 37 -19.45 -21.97 -37.38
CA GLN A 37 -18.66 -21.00 -38.13
C GLN A 37 -19.56 -19.97 -38.83
N GLN A 38 -19.22 -18.68 -38.73
CA GLN A 38 -19.54 -17.72 -39.78
C GLN A 38 -18.44 -16.67 -39.96
N ARG A 39 -18.24 -16.33 -41.23
CA ARG A 39 -17.07 -15.70 -41.83
C ARG A 39 -16.91 -14.23 -41.47
N THR A 40 -15.65 -13.84 -41.30
CA THR A 40 -15.13 -12.49 -41.11
C THR A 40 -15.14 -11.67 -42.40
N GLY A 41 -15.49 -10.39 -42.29
CA GLY A 41 -15.08 -9.34 -43.23
C GLY A 41 -14.05 -8.47 -42.53
N GLU A 42 -12.80 -8.57 -42.95
CA GLU A 42 -11.65 -7.87 -42.37
C GLU A 42 -11.55 -6.42 -42.90
N SER A 43 -11.24 -5.47 -42.02
CA SER A 43 -10.52 -4.25 -42.37
C SER A 43 -9.20 -4.23 -41.61
N VAL A 44 -8.12 -4.40 -42.37
CA VAL A 44 -6.74 -4.54 -41.91
C VAL A 44 -6.20 -3.18 -41.49
N SER A 45 -5.72 -3.07 -40.26
CA SER A 45 -4.73 -2.05 -39.86
C SER A 45 -3.47 -2.79 -39.41
N THR A 46 -2.36 -2.49 -40.07
CA THR A 46 -1.06 -3.15 -39.93
C THR A 46 -0.41 -2.87 -38.57
N PRO A 47 0.16 -3.87 -37.86
CA PRO A 47 0.93 -3.66 -36.65
C PRO A 47 2.37 -3.21 -36.97
N VAL A 48 2.84 -2.17 -36.27
CA VAL A 48 4.24 -1.75 -36.25
C VAL A 48 5.03 -2.70 -35.34
N ALA A 49 6.08 -3.32 -35.87
CA ALA A 49 6.94 -4.26 -35.14
C ALA A 49 7.79 -3.54 -34.07
N PRO A 50 8.00 -4.15 -32.88
CA PRO A 50 8.90 -3.61 -31.86
C PRO A 50 10.37 -3.84 -32.27
N LYS A 51 11.21 -2.80 -32.13
CA LYS A 51 12.67 -2.90 -32.32
C LYS A 51 13.31 -3.75 -31.21
N PRO A 52 14.35 -4.55 -31.52
CA PRO A 52 15.07 -5.34 -30.52
C PRO A 52 15.93 -4.45 -29.61
N SER A 53 15.85 -4.70 -28.30
CA SER A 53 16.70 -4.07 -27.28
C SER A 53 18.12 -4.67 -27.30
N PRO A 54 19.18 -3.86 -27.07
CA PRO A 54 20.56 -4.35 -27.05
C PRO A 54 20.86 -5.19 -25.80
N THR A 55 21.61 -6.27 -25.99
CA THR A 55 22.14 -7.16 -24.94
C THR A 55 23.12 -6.40 -24.04
N PRO A 56 22.99 -6.43 -22.70
CA PRO A 56 23.97 -5.80 -21.82
C PRO A 56 25.17 -6.73 -21.61
N THR A 57 26.33 -6.31 -22.10
CA THR A 57 27.63 -6.86 -21.72
C THR A 57 27.98 -6.39 -20.30
N GLY A 58 27.95 -7.32 -19.35
CA GLY A 58 28.24 -7.05 -17.94
C GLY A 58 29.71 -6.68 -17.71
N THR A 59 29.94 -5.45 -17.24
CA THR A 59 31.17 -5.06 -16.54
C THR A 59 30.89 -5.04 -15.02
N PRO A 60 31.83 -5.46 -14.15
CA PRO A 60 31.63 -5.43 -12.71
C PRO A 60 31.38 -4.00 -12.23
N ARG A 61 30.25 -3.76 -11.57
CA ARG A 61 29.92 -2.45 -10.98
C ARG A 61 30.89 -2.13 -9.85
N THR A 62 31.86 -1.25 -10.12
CA THR A 62 32.50 -0.43 -9.08
C THR A 62 31.42 0.43 -8.44
N GLY A 63 31.09 0.15 -7.17
CA GLY A 63 30.01 0.82 -6.45
C GLY A 63 30.24 2.33 -6.36
N ALA A 64 29.25 3.12 -6.77
CA ALA A 64 29.19 4.54 -6.43
C ALA A 64 29.33 4.71 -4.91
N PRO A 65 30.03 5.75 -4.42
CA PRO A 65 30.20 5.98 -2.98
C PRO A 65 28.83 6.04 -2.31
N ARG A 66 28.58 5.14 -1.36
CA ARG A 66 27.36 5.14 -0.54
C ARG A 66 27.29 6.46 0.23
N THR A 67 26.30 7.28 -0.07
CA THR A 67 26.00 8.46 0.75
C THR A 67 25.57 8.03 2.16
N ALA A 68 26.04 8.73 3.18
CA ALA A 68 25.77 8.40 4.59
C ALA A 68 24.26 8.33 4.89
N ASN A 69 23.80 7.36 5.69
CA ASN A 69 22.39 7.21 6.07
C ASN A 69 21.84 8.49 6.73
N PRO A 70 20.85 9.19 6.14
CA PRO A 70 20.34 10.46 6.66
C PRO A 70 19.33 10.25 7.79
N ILE A 71 18.78 9.04 7.94
CA ILE A 71 17.67 8.75 8.87
C ILE A 71 18.04 9.03 10.34
N PRO A 72 19.23 8.64 10.87
CA PRO A 72 19.61 9.00 12.24
C PRO A 72 19.71 10.51 12.45
N ALA A 73 20.31 11.22 11.49
CA ALA A 73 20.43 12.68 11.55
C ALA A 73 19.07 13.36 11.48
N GLU A 74 18.17 12.88 10.62
CA GLU A 74 16.80 13.39 10.51
C GLU A 74 16.00 13.13 11.79
N ASN A 75 16.11 11.94 12.37
CA ASN A 75 15.43 11.60 13.62
C ASN A 75 15.93 12.39 14.84
N SER A 76 17.14 12.93 14.79
CA SER A 76 17.68 13.79 15.85
C SER A 76 17.13 15.24 15.82
N ARG A 77 16.39 15.59 14.77
CA ARG A 77 15.86 16.94 14.59
C ARG A 77 14.72 17.22 15.58
N PRO A 78 14.49 18.49 15.95
CA PRO A 78 13.43 18.86 16.89
C PRO A 78 12.07 18.30 16.48
N VAL A 79 11.34 17.81 17.48
CA VAL A 79 10.03 17.19 17.33
C VAL A 79 9.00 18.16 16.72
N GLY A 80 8.06 17.61 15.97
CA GLY A 80 7.02 18.38 15.30
C GLY A 80 5.86 18.81 16.20
N LYS A 81 5.01 19.68 15.63
CA LYS A 81 3.67 19.97 16.13
C LYS A 81 2.78 18.73 15.99
N ARG A 82 1.65 18.73 16.69
CA ARG A 82 0.61 17.71 16.49
C ARG A 82 -0.10 17.92 15.16
N TRP A 83 -0.32 16.84 14.42
CA TRP A 83 -0.76 16.87 13.03
C TRP A 83 -2.01 16.04 12.77
N LEU A 84 -2.52 15.28 13.75
CA LEU A 84 -3.72 14.45 13.58
C LEU A 84 -4.98 15.31 13.49
N ALA A 85 -6.01 14.76 12.85
CA ALA A 85 -7.29 15.44 12.61
C ALA A 85 -8.01 15.81 13.90
N ASP A 86 -7.89 14.97 14.93
CA ASP A 86 -8.60 15.02 16.21
C ASP A 86 -7.69 15.38 17.39
N ASP A 87 -6.52 15.95 17.11
CA ASP A 87 -5.66 16.48 18.17
C ASP A 87 -6.42 17.50 19.05
N PRO A 88 -6.16 17.54 20.37
CA PRO A 88 -6.83 18.50 21.26
C PRO A 88 -6.77 19.93 20.75
N GLY A 89 -7.94 20.55 20.58
CA GLY A 89 -8.12 21.89 20.01
C GLY A 89 -8.53 21.90 18.53
N PHE A 90 -8.50 20.75 17.86
CA PHE A 90 -8.89 20.57 16.46
C PHE A 90 -10.08 19.63 16.32
N ARG A 91 -10.73 19.70 15.16
CA ARG A 91 -11.83 18.81 14.76
C ARG A 91 -11.51 18.18 13.42
N SER A 92 -11.79 16.89 13.26
CA SER A 92 -11.71 16.28 11.93
C SER A 92 -12.76 16.93 11.02
N ALA A 93 -12.36 17.31 9.81
CA ALA A 93 -13.29 17.55 8.73
C ALA A 93 -13.91 16.21 8.29
N ASP A 94 -15.07 16.30 7.65
CA ASP A 94 -15.81 15.17 7.11
C ASP A 94 -16.45 15.50 5.76
N ASP A 95 -16.84 14.47 5.02
CA ASP A 95 -17.34 14.60 3.65
C ASP A 95 -18.78 15.14 3.59
N VAL A 96 -19.52 15.14 4.70
CA VAL A 96 -20.90 15.64 4.78
C VAL A 96 -20.91 17.14 5.06
N GLY A 97 -20.15 17.57 6.06
CA GLY A 97 -20.02 18.96 6.47
C GLY A 97 -19.09 19.78 5.57
N GLN A 98 -18.25 19.12 4.77
CA GLN A 98 -17.37 19.74 3.76
C GLN A 98 -16.55 20.91 4.30
N GLN A 99 -16.13 20.84 5.57
CA GLN A 99 -15.45 21.95 6.24
C GLN A 99 -14.13 22.26 5.53
N ILE A 100 -13.37 21.23 5.17
CA ILE A 100 -12.23 21.32 4.26
C ILE A 100 -11.90 19.95 3.68
N ALA A 101 -11.60 19.88 2.38
CA ALA A 101 -11.14 18.67 1.70
C ALA A 101 -10.05 19.04 0.69
N ALA A 102 -9.08 18.15 0.49
CA ALA A 102 -7.95 18.42 -0.39
C ALA A 102 -7.37 17.18 -1.05
N TYR A 103 -6.67 17.38 -2.16
CA TYR A 103 -5.84 16.37 -2.82
C TYR A 103 -4.56 17.00 -3.38
N ALA A 104 -3.58 16.16 -3.67
CA ALA A 104 -2.29 16.57 -4.23
C ALA A 104 -2.18 16.22 -5.71
N SER A 105 -1.42 17.00 -6.47
CA SER A 105 -1.24 16.80 -7.91
C SER A 105 -0.41 15.56 -8.26
N ALA A 106 0.32 14.97 -7.31
CA ALA A 106 1.11 13.76 -7.51
C ALA A 106 1.08 12.84 -6.28
N THR A 107 1.28 11.53 -6.48
CA THR A 107 1.50 10.58 -5.37
C THR A 107 2.89 10.74 -4.77
N SER A 108 3.85 11.18 -5.59
CA SER A 108 5.23 11.41 -5.20
C SER A 108 5.94 12.44 -6.08
N VAL A 109 6.92 13.10 -5.50
CA VAL A 109 7.81 14.10 -6.14
C VAL A 109 9.25 13.91 -5.67
N GLY A 110 10.21 14.25 -6.51
CA GLY A 110 11.64 14.24 -6.20
C GLY A 110 12.09 15.49 -5.46
N LEU A 111 13.29 15.42 -4.87
CA LEU A 111 13.97 16.59 -4.32
C LEU A 111 14.16 17.67 -5.40
N GLY A 112 13.73 18.90 -5.09
CA GLY A 112 13.76 20.00 -6.06
C GLY A 112 12.57 20.02 -7.02
N GLU A 113 11.66 19.05 -7.02
CA GLU A 113 10.40 19.11 -7.79
C GLU A 113 9.33 19.90 -7.02
N SER A 114 8.18 20.12 -7.66
CA SER A 114 7.04 20.82 -7.06
C SER A 114 5.83 19.90 -6.93
N ILE A 115 5.05 20.09 -5.87
CA ILE A 115 3.74 19.45 -5.68
C ILE A 115 2.69 20.53 -5.45
N ASP A 116 1.54 20.38 -6.10
CA ASP A 116 0.42 21.30 -5.98
C ASP A 116 -0.65 20.68 -5.09
N PHE A 117 -1.30 21.54 -4.30
CA PHE A 117 -2.44 21.17 -3.46
C PHE A 117 -3.70 21.88 -3.95
N HIS A 118 -4.76 21.09 -4.09
CA HIS A 118 -6.08 21.52 -4.53
C HIS A 118 -7.03 21.42 -3.34
N VAL A 119 -7.75 22.49 -3.03
CA VAL A 119 -8.50 22.61 -1.77
C VAL A 119 -9.91 23.13 -2.00
N HIS A 120 -10.87 22.45 -1.39
CA HIS A 120 -12.27 22.85 -1.28
C HIS A 120 -12.58 23.18 0.18
N VAL A 121 -13.31 24.28 0.39
CA VAL A 121 -13.85 24.69 1.70
C VAL A 121 -15.32 25.07 1.50
N GLY A 122 -16.25 24.27 2.03
CA GLY A 122 -17.68 24.39 1.72
C GLY A 122 -18.31 25.68 2.23
N THR A 123 -17.82 26.23 3.35
CA THR A 123 -18.17 27.58 3.82
C THR A 123 -16.92 28.45 3.73
N PRO A 124 -16.92 29.57 2.96
CA PRO A 124 -15.73 30.40 2.80
C PRO A 124 -15.12 30.83 4.14
N GLU A 125 -13.88 30.41 4.40
CA GLU A 125 -13.10 30.83 5.55
C GLU A 125 -11.59 30.71 5.27
N PRO A 126 -10.73 31.47 5.98
CA PRO A 126 -9.29 31.33 5.84
C PRO A 126 -8.80 29.96 6.34
N TYR A 127 -7.71 29.46 5.74
CA TYR A 127 -7.05 28.23 6.18
C TYR A 127 -5.53 28.30 5.95
N ARG A 128 -4.79 27.32 6.48
CA ARG A 128 -3.36 27.12 6.22
C ARG A 128 -3.06 25.66 5.88
N ILE A 129 -1.94 25.46 5.19
CA ILE A 129 -1.37 24.14 4.89
C ILE A 129 -0.05 24.02 5.66
N GLU A 130 0.07 23.00 6.50
CA GLU A 130 1.30 22.65 7.20
C GLU A 130 1.80 21.29 6.70
N VAL A 131 3.07 21.20 6.30
CA VAL A 131 3.65 19.95 5.77
C VAL A 131 4.56 19.31 6.80
N PHE A 132 4.36 18.01 6.99
CA PHE A 132 5.09 17.18 7.94
C PHE A 132 5.74 16.00 7.24
N ARG A 133 6.96 15.64 7.65
CA ARG A 133 7.58 14.35 7.32
C ARG A 133 7.22 13.36 8.42
N LEU A 134 6.64 12.21 8.06
CA LEU A 134 6.35 11.12 8.98
C LEU A 134 7.62 10.30 9.23
N GLY A 135 7.84 9.87 10.47
CA GLY A 135 9.11 9.25 10.89
C GLY A 135 9.16 8.97 12.39
N HIS A 136 10.30 8.56 12.94
CA HIS A 136 10.35 8.21 14.37
C HIS A 136 10.38 9.43 15.30
N TYR A 137 11.35 10.35 15.11
CA TYR A 137 11.54 11.58 15.90
C TYR A 137 11.39 11.41 17.42
N GLY A 138 12.10 10.45 18.01
CA GLY A 138 12.02 10.17 19.46
C GLY A 138 10.63 9.70 19.94
N GLY A 139 9.78 9.22 19.03
CA GLY A 139 8.40 8.81 19.31
C GLY A 139 7.35 9.90 19.04
N ALA A 140 7.75 11.10 18.59
CA ALA A 140 6.79 12.14 18.19
C ALA A 140 6.08 11.82 16.87
N GLY A 141 6.66 10.93 16.05
CA GLY A 141 5.98 10.38 14.87
C GLY A 141 5.98 11.26 13.62
N ALA A 142 6.16 12.57 13.78
CA ALA A 142 6.31 13.48 12.65
C ALA A 142 7.12 14.72 13.01
N ARG A 143 7.65 15.37 11.98
CA ARG A 143 8.34 16.66 12.07
C ARG A 143 7.68 17.65 11.14
N HIS A 144 7.33 18.83 11.67
CA HIS A 144 6.86 19.97 10.88
C HIS A 144 8.02 20.56 10.06
N LEU A 145 7.80 20.77 8.77
CA LEU A 145 8.84 21.30 7.87
C LEU A 145 8.53 22.71 7.36
N VAL A 146 7.29 22.96 6.94
CA VAL A 146 6.92 24.25 6.32
C VAL A 146 5.44 24.53 6.50
N SER A 147 5.07 25.81 6.44
CA SER A 147 3.69 26.28 6.44
C SER A 147 3.46 27.20 5.24
N SER A 148 2.27 27.13 4.64
CA SER A 148 1.83 28.11 3.66
C SER A 148 1.53 29.47 4.33
N PRO A 149 1.41 30.55 3.53
CA PRO A 149 0.65 31.73 3.92
C PRO A 149 -0.79 31.38 4.32
N THR A 150 -1.52 32.32 4.93
CA THR A 150 -2.98 32.17 5.06
C THR A 150 -3.59 32.21 3.67
N LEU A 151 -4.42 31.22 3.34
CA LEU A 151 -5.12 31.09 2.07
C LEU A 151 -6.62 31.32 2.31
N ASN A 152 -7.30 31.83 1.29
CA ASN A 152 -8.75 32.04 1.35
C ASN A 152 -9.47 30.78 0.85
N GLY A 153 -10.17 30.09 1.75
CA GLY A 153 -10.99 28.93 1.42
C GLY A 153 -12.27 29.36 0.72
N ARG A 154 -12.67 28.58 -0.27
CA ARG A 154 -13.93 28.75 -0.99
C ARG A 154 -14.46 27.41 -1.51
N PRO A 155 -15.76 27.32 -1.79
CA PRO A 155 -16.32 26.19 -2.52
C PRO A 155 -15.67 26.09 -3.90
N GLN A 156 -15.50 24.86 -4.36
CA GLN A 156 -15.01 24.54 -5.70
C GLN A 156 -16.13 23.85 -6.49
N PRO A 157 -16.03 23.80 -7.84
CA PRO A 157 -16.99 23.09 -8.67
C PRO A 157 -17.25 21.65 -8.19
N GLU A 158 -18.48 21.19 -8.40
CA GLU A 158 -18.83 19.80 -8.12
C GLU A 158 -17.95 18.84 -8.93
N ALA A 159 -17.65 17.69 -8.34
CA ALA A 159 -16.87 16.66 -9.01
C ALA A 159 -17.62 16.09 -10.23
N GLU A 160 -16.90 15.93 -11.34
CA GLU A 160 -17.40 15.29 -12.55
C GLU A 160 -17.61 13.79 -12.30
N ARG A 161 -18.63 13.22 -12.95
CA ARG A 161 -18.99 11.81 -12.84
C ARG A 161 -19.08 11.14 -14.21
N ALA A 162 -18.21 10.18 -14.46
CA ALA A 162 -18.30 9.36 -15.68
C ALA A 162 -19.31 8.22 -15.46
N VAL A 163 -20.46 8.30 -16.13
CA VAL A 163 -21.60 7.38 -15.94
C VAL A 163 -21.22 5.91 -16.18
N LYS A 164 -20.41 5.60 -17.21
CA LYS A 164 -20.07 4.22 -17.57
C LYS A 164 -19.16 3.52 -16.57
N THR A 165 -18.24 4.27 -15.96
CA THR A 165 -17.17 3.70 -15.12
C THR A 165 -17.35 4.04 -13.66
N ASN A 166 -18.35 4.87 -13.32
CA ASN A 166 -18.55 5.40 -11.98
C ASN A 166 -17.28 6.11 -11.46
N LEU A 167 -16.49 6.72 -12.35
CA LEU A 167 -15.34 7.55 -11.96
C LEU A 167 -15.86 8.88 -11.42
N ILE A 168 -15.31 9.32 -10.29
CA ILE A 168 -15.52 10.67 -9.74
C ILE A 168 -14.19 11.40 -9.78
N SER A 169 -14.13 12.58 -10.40
CA SER A 169 -12.92 13.40 -10.53
C SER A 169 -13.18 14.87 -10.21
N CYS A 170 -12.20 15.52 -9.59
CA CYS A 170 -12.21 16.95 -9.34
C CYS A 170 -11.27 17.66 -10.31
N ASP A 171 -11.66 18.86 -10.75
CA ASP A 171 -10.80 19.79 -11.49
C ASP A 171 -10.70 21.11 -10.70
N TRP A 172 -10.30 21.00 -9.44
CA TRP A 172 -10.17 22.18 -8.58
C TRP A 172 -8.90 22.95 -8.98
N PRO A 173 -8.90 24.29 -8.96
CA PRO A 173 -7.70 25.06 -9.21
C PRO A 173 -6.64 24.83 -8.13
N VAL A 174 -5.37 25.01 -8.50
CA VAL A 174 -4.25 24.97 -7.55
C VAL A 174 -4.44 26.06 -6.49
N ALA A 175 -4.41 25.67 -5.22
CA ALA A 175 -4.50 26.59 -4.11
C ALA A 175 -3.11 27.00 -3.58
N TRP A 176 -2.16 26.05 -3.56
CA TRP A 176 -0.79 26.31 -3.15
C TRP A 176 0.17 25.30 -3.78
N THR A 177 1.32 25.79 -4.23
CA THR A 177 2.44 24.97 -4.73
C THR A 177 3.55 24.94 -3.70
N LEU A 178 3.99 23.74 -3.34
CA LEU A 178 5.20 23.53 -2.55
C LEU A 178 6.35 23.15 -3.50
N LYS A 179 7.39 23.98 -3.54
CA LYS A 179 8.70 23.59 -4.09
C LYS A 179 9.45 22.78 -3.04
N VAL A 180 9.68 21.49 -3.30
CA VAL A 180 10.38 20.60 -2.37
C VAL A 180 11.85 21.00 -2.28
N PRO A 181 12.35 21.44 -1.11
CA PRO A 181 13.76 21.76 -0.92
C PRO A 181 14.65 20.53 -1.13
N THR A 182 15.81 20.71 -1.73
CA THR A 182 16.78 19.63 -1.98
C THR A 182 17.42 19.05 -0.71
N GLY A 183 17.31 19.74 0.42
CA GLY A 183 17.79 19.28 1.72
C GLY A 183 16.79 18.42 2.51
N TRP A 184 15.62 18.12 1.95
CA TRP A 184 14.67 17.20 2.57
C TRP A 184 15.15 15.75 2.49
N VAL A 185 14.66 14.91 3.40
CA VAL A 185 15.01 13.49 3.44
C VAL A 185 13.85 12.68 2.85
N SER A 186 14.16 11.68 2.01
CA SER A 186 13.12 10.81 1.45
C SER A 186 12.21 10.25 2.55
N GLY A 187 10.90 10.19 2.30
CA GLY A 187 9.92 9.91 3.34
C GLY A 187 8.48 9.89 2.84
N MET A 188 7.60 9.39 3.69
CA MET A 188 6.17 9.70 3.60
C MET A 188 5.92 11.06 4.25
N TYR A 189 5.13 11.90 3.57
CA TYR A 189 4.79 13.23 4.00
C TYR A 189 3.27 13.37 4.07
N VAL A 190 2.84 14.29 4.93
CA VAL A 190 1.43 14.68 5.05
C VAL A 190 1.32 16.20 5.02
N ALA A 191 0.44 16.70 4.16
CA ALA A 191 -0.04 18.07 4.20
C ALA A 191 -1.31 18.10 5.07
N VAL A 192 -1.31 18.95 6.10
CA VAL A 192 -2.43 19.16 7.02
C VAL A 192 -3.08 20.49 6.67
N PHE A 193 -4.35 20.45 6.31
CA PHE A 193 -5.15 21.60 5.93
C PHE A 193 -6.00 22.01 7.13
N THR A 194 -5.73 23.17 7.74
CA THR A 194 -6.42 23.63 8.96
C THR A 194 -7.18 24.93 8.69
N THR A 195 -8.49 24.93 8.88
CA THR A 195 -9.34 26.12 8.77
C THR A 195 -9.22 27.04 9.98
N ALA A 196 -9.65 28.31 9.87
CA ALA A 196 -9.74 29.24 10.98
C ALA A 196 -10.68 28.74 12.09
N SER A 197 -11.69 27.96 11.72
CA SER A 197 -12.57 27.22 12.63
C SER A 197 -11.95 25.91 13.15
N ASN A 198 -10.64 25.68 13.02
CA ASN A 198 -9.90 24.52 13.52
C ASN A 198 -10.38 23.14 12.99
N HIS A 199 -11.00 23.10 11.81
CA HIS A 199 -11.25 21.83 11.12
C HIS A 199 -10.01 21.39 10.34
N ARG A 200 -9.70 20.09 10.37
CA ARG A 200 -8.52 19.49 9.73
C ARG A 200 -8.88 18.43 8.70
N SER A 201 -8.25 18.52 7.54
CA SER A 201 -8.16 17.45 6.54
C SER A 201 -6.69 17.23 6.11
N HIS A 202 -6.41 16.17 5.37
CA HIS A 202 -5.06 15.72 5.05
C HIS A 202 -4.92 15.35 3.57
N ALA A 203 -3.68 15.38 3.09
CA ALA A 203 -3.27 14.71 1.87
C ALA A 203 -1.86 14.12 2.09
N VAL A 204 -1.68 12.85 1.72
CA VAL A 204 -0.39 12.17 1.83
C VAL A 204 0.33 12.14 0.49
N PHE A 205 1.65 12.22 0.52
CA PHE A 205 2.52 12.10 -0.66
C PHE A 205 3.89 11.59 -0.24
N VAL A 206 4.70 11.13 -1.20
CA VAL A 206 6.08 10.73 -0.95
C VAL A 206 7.04 11.76 -1.53
N VAL A 207 8.09 12.08 -0.76
CA VAL A 207 9.27 12.75 -1.32
C VAL A 207 10.33 11.70 -1.57
N ARG A 208 10.72 11.55 -2.83
CA ARG A 208 11.76 10.62 -3.28
C ARG A 208 13.12 11.30 -3.25
N ASP A 209 14.16 10.50 -3.08
CA ASP A 209 15.55 10.91 -3.34
C ASP A 209 16.09 10.04 -4.48
N ASP A 210 15.87 10.48 -5.72
CA ASP A 210 16.21 9.69 -6.92
C ASP A 210 17.74 9.60 -7.13
N SER A 211 18.51 10.50 -6.49
CA SER A 211 19.97 10.54 -6.52
C SER A 211 20.62 9.50 -5.61
N ARG A 212 19.92 9.10 -4.55
CA ARG A 212 20.38 8.12 -3.57
C ARG A 212 19.70 6.78 -3.80
N SER A 213 20.46 5.72 -3.60
CA SER A 213 19.88 4.39 -3.37
C SER A 213 20.08 4.03 -1.91
N GLY A 214 19.04 4.19 -1.10
CA GLY A 214 19.03 3.62 0.24
C GLY A 214 19.20 2.11 0.15
N ASN A 215 19.65 1.47 1.23
CA ASN A 215 19.75 0.02 1.25
C ASN A 215 18.40 -0.66 0.99
N LEU A 216 17.35 -0.08 1.58
CA LEU A 216 15.99 -0.59 1.53
C LEU A 216 15.09 0.46 0.88
N CYS A 217 14.16 0.02 0.05
CA CYS A 217 13.11 0.88 -0.48
C CYS A 217 11.75 0.48 0.10
N VAL A 218 11.09 1.38 0.82
CA VAL A 218 9.72 1.20 1.29
C VAL A 218 8.79 1.71 0.20
N VAL A 219 7.95 0.81 -0.34
CA VAL A 219 6.97 1.14 -1.39
C VAL A 219 5.58 1.24 -0.77
N LEU A 220 4.98 2.43 -0.83
CA LEU A 220 3.66 2.69 -0.27
C LEU A 220 2.54 2.39 -1.27
N PRO A 221 1.43 1.76 -0.83
CA PRO A 221 0.43 1.16 -1.72
C PRO A 221 -0.61 2.17 -2.20
N PHE A 222 -0.19 3.23 -2.90
CA PHE A 222 -1.09 4.30 -3.36
C PHE A 222 -2.20 3.81 -4.30
N SER A 223 -1.96 2.77 -5.10
CA SER A 223 -3.00 2.09 -5.88
C SER A 223 -4.08 1.51 -4.99
N THR A 224 -3.71 0.83 -3.90
CA THR A 224 -4.63 0.25 -2.93
C THR A 224 -5.35 1.33 -2.12
N TYR A 225 -4.63 2.36 -1.67
CA TYR A 225 -5.25 3.54 -1.05
C TYR A 225 -6.36 4.10 -1.91
N GLN A 226 -6.11 4.24 -3.22
CA GLN A 226 -7.10 4.81 -4.12
C GLN A 226 -8.22 3.84 -4.49
N ALA A 227 -7.91 2.55 -4.56
CA ALA A 227 -8.89 1.50 -4.78
C ALA A 227 -9.96 1.44 -3.68
N TYR A 228 -9.56 1.67 -2.43
CA TYR A 228 -10.45 1.72 -1.26
C TYR A 228 -11.04 3.10 -0.98
N ASN A 229 -10.64 4.14 -1.72
CA ASN A 229 -11.11 5.48 -1.47
C ASN A 229 -12.59 5.65 -1.85
N SER A 230 -13.47 5.67 -0.85
CA SER A 230 -14.93 5.84 -1.00
C SER A 230 -15.37 7.30 -1.05
N TRP A 231 -14.47 8.25 -1.35
CA TRP A 231 -14.80 9.67 -1.35
C TRP A 231 -15.90 10.01 -2.38
N PRO A 232 -16.85 10.89 -2.03
CA PRO A 232 -17.13 11.38 -0.67
C PRO A 232 -17.95 10.37 0.15
N ARG A 233 -17.63 10.14 1.43
CA ARG A 233 -18.47 9.37 2.37
C ARG A 233 -19.65 10.22 2.89
N ASP A 234 -20.51 10.62 1.96
CA ASP A 234 -21.64 11.52 2.16
C ASP A 234 -23.00 10.78 2.26
N GLY A 235 -23.00 9.45 2.17
CA GLY A 235 -24.23 8.66 2.16
C GLY A 235 -24.95 8.61 0.80
N ARG A 236 -24.35 9.13 -0.28
CA ARG A 236 -25.06 9.29 -1.55
C ARG A 236 -24.20 9.14 -2.80
N LEU A 237 -23.05 9.79 -2.87
CA LEU A 237 -22.24 9.89 -4.09
C LEU A 237 -21.01 8.99 -4.05
N GLY A 238 -20.40 8.85 -2.88
CA GLY A 238 -19.17 8.08 -2.65
C GLY A 238 -19.11 6.71 -3.29
N ARG A 239 -17.94 6.43 -3.87
CA ARG A 239 -17.64 5.16 -4.53
C ARG A 239 -16.14 4.91 -4.68
N SER A 240 -15.78 3.65 -4.54
CA SER A 240 -14.44 3.08 -4.64
C SER A 240 -14.46 1.90 -5.61
N LEU A 241 -13.32 1.22 -5.82
CA LEU A 241 -13.30 0.00 -6.63
C LEU A 241 -14.04 -1.17 -5.98
N TYR A 242 -14.42 -1.06 -4.70
CA TYR A 242 -15.13 -2.10 -3.96
C TYR A 242 -16.62 -1.80 -3.76
N HIS A 243 -16.98 -0.56 -3.43
CA HIS A 243 -18.35 -0.19 -3.07
C HIS A 243 -18.77 1.16 -3.65
N GLY A 244 -20.06 1.37 -3.82
CA GLY A 244 -20.67 2.68 -4.05
C GLY A 244 -21.98 2.81 -3.27
N TYR A 245 -22.40 4.04 -2.98
CA TYR A 245 -23.69 4.27 -2.36
C TYR A 245 -24.84 3.98 -3.33
N ARG A 246 -25.79 3.19 -2.87
CA ARG A 246 -27.11 3.01 -3.47
C ARG A 246 -28.01 4.20 -3.15
N LEU A 247 -29.17 4.27 -3.79
CA LEU A 247 -30.18 5.29 -3.54
C LEU A 247 -30.71 5.29 -2.09
N ASP A 248 -30.66 4.15 -1.39
CA ASP A 248 -31.05 4.01 0.02
C ASP A 248 -29.93 4.43 1.00
N GLY A 249 -28.79 4.90 0.50
CA GLY A 249 -27.65 5.35 1.30
C GLY A 249 -26.78 4.22 1.86
N VAL A 250 -27.02 2.96 1.47
CA VAL A 250 -26.19 1.81 1.84
C VAL A 250 -25.08 1.60 0.81
N LEU A 251 -23.87 1.27 1.27
CA LEU A 251 -22.77 0.87 0.40
C LEU A 251 -23.00 -0.54 -0.15
N GLY A 252 -23.08 -0.65 -1.48
CA GLY A 252 -23.22 -1.90 -2.22
C GLY A 252 -22.07 -2.13 -3.20
N THR A 253 -21.80 -3.38 -3.59
CA THR A 253 -20.76 -3.72 -4.58
C THR A 253 -21.21 -3.44 -6.02
N GLU A 254 -22.52 -3.40 -6.26
CA GLU A 254 -23.15 -3.15 -7.54
C GLU A 254 -22.94 -1.71 -8.05
N GLU A 255 -22.82 -0.74 -7.14
CA GLU A 255 -22.60 0.68 -7.46
C GLU A 255 -21.11 1.08 -7.48
N ARG A 256 -20.20 0.11 -7.34
CA ARG A 256 -18.75 0.39 -7.31
C ARG A 256 -18.25 1.10 -8.57
N SER A 257 -17.14 1.79 -8.41
CA SER A 257 -16.33 2.29 -9.50
C SER A 257 -15.59 1.16 -10.21
N ARG A 258 -15.39 1.34 -11.52
CA ARG A 258 -14.46 0.54 -12.35
C ARG A 258 -13.14 1.27 -12.53
N LYS A 259 -13.16 2.59 -12.33
CA LYS A 259 -12.01 3.49 -12.39
C LYS A 259 -12.04 4.47 -11.23
N VAL A 260 -10.89 4.73 -10.62
CA VAL A 260 -10.70 5.73 -9.56
C VAL A 260 -9.50 6.61 -9.92
N THR A 261 -9.57 7.92 -9.67
CA THR A 261 -8.48 8.86 -10.01
C THR A 261 -7.80 9.40 -8.78
N PHE A 262 -6.50 9.70 -8.82
CA PHE A 262 -5.81 10.47 -7.78
C PHE A 262 -6.22 11.95 -7.72
N ASP A 263 -7.00 12.44 -8.69
CA ASP A 263 -7.53 13.81 -8.76
C ASP A 263 -8.83 13.96 -7.97
N ARG A 264 -8.81 13.48 -6.72
CA ARG A 264 -9.90 13.63 -5.74
C ARG A 264 -9.36 13.43 -4.31
N PRO A 265 -10.02 14.00 -3.29
CA PRO A 265 -9.63 13.77 -1.90
C PRO A 265 -9.73 12.30 -1.47
N TYR A 266 -9.04 11.94 -0.40
CA TYR A 266 -9.35 10.73 0.37
C TYR A 266 -10.53 10.99 1.30
N SER A 267 -11.43 10.01 1.41
CA SER A 267 -12.66 10.15 2.21
C SER A 267 -12.41 10.44 3.71
N GLY A 268 -13.32 11.19 4.32
CA GLY A 268 -13.27 11.54 5.74
C GLY A 268 -12.19 12.59 6.02
N SER A 269 -11.22 12.25 6.87
CA SER A 269 -10.18 13.18 7.29
C SER A 269 -9.08 13.43 6.24
N GLY A 270 -9.20 12.89 5.02
CA GLY A 270 -8.17 12.98 3.98
C GLY A 270 -7.00 12.00 4.14
N LEU A 271 -7.02 11.15 5.17
CA LEU A 271 -6.04 10.08 5.35
C LEU A 271 -6.51 8.77 4.67
N PRO A 272 -5.65 8.06 3.92
CA PRO A 272 -6.03 6.82 3.28
C PRO A 272 -6.46 5.73 4.27
N TYR A 273 -7.30 4.81 3.82
CA TYR A 273 -7.63 3.62 4.60
C TYR A 273 -6.37 2.77 4.87
N LEU A 274 -6.18 2.32 6.12
CA LEU A 274 -5.06 1.50 6.60
C LEU A 274 -3.64 2.11 6.47
N TYR A 275 -3.50 3.40 6.16
CA TYR A 275 -2.20 4.09 6.10
C TYR A 275 -1.38 3.97 7.40
N ASP A 276 -2.07 3.72 8.51
CA ASP A 276 -1.49 3.61 9.85
C ASP A 276 -0.68 2.33 10.03
N THR A 277 -0.93 1.30 9.22
CA THR A 277 -0.08 0.09 9.13
C THR A 277 1.29 0.41 8.54
N ASP A 278 1.31 1.21 7.47
CA ASP A 278 2.53 1.69 6.83
C ASP A 278 3.33 2.59 7.77
N TYR A 279 2.62 3.46 8.48
CA TYR A 279 3.20 4.37 9.47
C TYR A 279 3.84 3.64 10.67
N ASP A 280 3.29 2.50 11.09
CA ASP A 280 3.89 1.67 12.14
C ASP A 280 5.23 1.06 11.69
N LEU A 281 5.35 0.59 10.43
CA LEU A 281 6.66 0.19 9.91
C LEU A 281 7.60 1.37 9.83
N ILE A 282 7.18 2.51 9.26
CA ILE A 282 8.02 3.71 9.10
C ILE A 282 8.70 4.06 10.42
N GLN A 283 7.91 4.18 11.50
CA GLN A 283 8.44 4.50 12.82
C GLN A 283 9.37 3.43 13.37
N TRP A 284 9.10 2.14 13.13
CA TRP A 284 9.98 1.06 13.58
C TRP A 284 11.31 1.04 12.81
N ALA A 285 11.25 1.16 11.49
CA ALA A 285 12.42 1.09 10.62
C ALA A 285 13.38 2.26 10.91
N GLU A 286 12.82 3.45 11.03
CA GLU A 286 13.57 4.66 11.35
C GLU A 286 14.12 4.66 12.78
N ARG A 287 13.35 4.21 13.78
CA ARG A 287 13.84 4.02 15.15
C ARG A 287 15.01 3.05 15.21
N SER A 288 14.97 2.02 14.36
CA SER A 288 16.03 1.00 14.27
C SER A 288 17.25 1.47 13.48
N GLY A 289 17.22 2.68 12.91
CA GLY A 289 18.36 3.28 12.20
C GLY A 289 18.62 2.71 10.81
N TYR A 290 17.65 2.02 10.20
CA TYR A 290 17.83 1.48 8.84
C TYR A 290 17.93 2.59 7.80
N ASP A 291 18.73 2.35 6.75
CA ASP A 291 18.89 3.23 5.59
C ASP A 291 17.78 2.96 4.57
N VAL A 292 16.67 3.69 4.73
CA VAL A 292 15.45 3.54 3.94
C VAL A 292 15.23 4.75 3.03
N THR A 293 14.86 4.48 1.79
CA THR A 293 14.22 5.43 0.87
C THR A 293 12.76 5.05 0.66
N TYR A 294 11.96 5.99 0.15
CA TYR A 294 10.52 5.81 -0.01
C TYR A 294 10.08 6.06 -1.44
N ALA A 295 9.16 5.23 -1.91
CA ALA A 295 8.52 5.32 -3.21
C ALA A 295 7.03 4.96 -3.09
N THR A 296 6.27 5.21 -4.15
CA THR A 296 4.86 4.80 -4.26
C THR A 296 4.70 3.66 -5.26
N SER A 297 3.56 2.97 -5.20
CA SER A 297 3.17 1.98 -6.22
C SER A 297 3.21 2.56 -7.66
N VAL A 298 2.95 3.86 -7.84
CA VAL A 298 3.05 4.55 -9.14
C VAL A 298 4.50 4.68 -9.59
N ASP A 299 5.43 4.92 -8.67
CA ASP A 299 6.86 4.97 -9.00
C ASP A 299 7.39 3.62 -9.44
N LEU A 300 6.89 2.54 -8.82
CA LEU A 300 7.21 1.16 -9.20
C LEU A 300 6.57 0.80 -10.56
N HIS A 301 5.34 1.25 -10.81
CA HIS A 301 4.67 1.07 -12.09
C HIS A 301 5.42 1.74 -13.25
N THR A 302 5.85 3.00 -13.04
CA THR A 302 6.51 3.81 -14.07
C THR A 302 7.99 3.46 -14.28
N GLY A 303 8.56 2.59 -13.43
CA GLY A 303 9.99 2.28 -13.44
C GLY A 303 10.88 3.41 -12.91
N ARG A 304 10.29 4.44 -12.27
CA ARG A 304 11.06 5.51 -11.59
C ARG A 304 11.88 4.97 -10.43
N VAL A 305 11.35 3.97 -9.73
CA VAL A 305 12.14 3.19 -8.77
C VAL A 305 12.59 1.88 -9.42
N ASP A 306 13.90 1.68 -9.47
CA ASP A 306 14.52 0.44 -9.96
C ASP A 306 14.83 -0.47 -8.76
N PRO A 307 14.17 -1.64 -8.63
CA PRO A 307 14.46 -2.61 -7.57
C PRO A 307 15.93 -3.03 -7.48
N LEU A 308 16.67 -3.05 -8.61
CA LEU A 308 18.08 -3.47 -8.65
C LEU A 308 19.03 -2.46 -8.01
N ARG A 309 18.55 -1.25 -7.68
CA ARG A 309 19.30 -0.26 -6.92
C ARG A 309 19.29 -0.53 -5.41
N HIS A 310 18.46 -1.43 -4.92
CA HIS A 310 18.26 -1.68 -3.50
C HIS A 310 18.64 -3.11 -3.11
N ALA A 311 19.11 -3.30 -1.87
CA ALA A 311 19.33 -4.63 -1.32
C ALA A 311 18.00 -5.37 -1.13
N GLY A 312 16.95 -4.63 -0.74
CA GLY A 312 15.58 -5.14 -0.75
C GLY A 312 14.50 -4.07 -0.76
N MET A 313 13.27 -4.50 -1.05
CA MET A 313 12.07 -3.69 -1.05
C MET A 313 11.12 -4.16 0.06
N ILE A 314 10.46 -3.22 0.73
CA ILE A 314 9.50 -3.52 1.80
C ILE A 314 8.14 -2.93 1.41
N PHE A 315 7.12 -3.78 1.46
CA PHE A 315 5.71 -3.45 1.26
C PHE A 315 5.04 -3.50 2.64
N PRO A 316 4.84 -2.33 3.28
CA PRO A 316 4.63 -2.27 4.73
C PRO A 316 3.20 -2.50 5.16
N GLY A 317 2.23 -1.99 4.40
CA GLY A 317 0.80 -2.14 4.63
C GLY A 317 0.12 -2.99 3.55
N HIS A 318 -1.20 -2.94 3.55
CA HIS A 318 -2.03 -3.73 2.64
C HIS A 318 -1.84 -3.31 1.17
N ASP A 319 -1.18 -4.15 0.38
CA ASP A 319 -0.79 -3.85 -0.99
C ASP A 319 -1.47 -4.78 -2.03
N GLU A 320 -2.80 -4.66 -2.14
CA GLU A 320 -3.68 -5.56 -2.89
C GLU A 320 -3.69 -5.32 -4.42
N TYR A 321 -3.53 -4.07 -4.87
CA TYR A 321 -3.79 -3.66 -6.25
C TYR A 321 -2.50 -3.37 -7.04
N TRP A 322 -2.14 -4.30 -7.94
CA TRP A 322 -0.86 -4.31 -8.65
C TRP A 322 -0.99 -4.31 -10.16
N SER A 323 -0.18 -3.50 -10.83
CA SER A 323 -0.07 -3.53 -12.29
C SER A 323 0.93 -4.59 -12.74
N ALA A 324 0.82 -5.02 -14.00
CA ALA A 324 1.80 -5.93 -14.61
C ALA A 324 3.23 -5.38 -14.63
N GLN A 325 3.38 -4.06 -14.79
CA GLN A 325 4.67 -3.39 -14.72
C GLN A 325 5.28 -3.49 -13.32
N MET A 326 4.48 -3.27 -12.27
CA MET A 326 4.95 -3.40 -10.89
C MET A 326 5.41 -4.84 -10.60
N ARG A 327 4.61 -5.83 -11.00
CA ARG A 327 4.95 -7.24 -10.81
C ARG A 327 6.22 -7.62 -11.57
N ALA A 328 6.33 -7.25 -12.84
CA ALA A 328 7.52 -7.52 -13.65
C ALA A 328 8.78 -6.86 -13.08
N ALA A 329 8.67 -5.64 -12.54
CA ALA A 329 9.78 -4.94 -11.91
C ALA A 329 10.30 -5.71 -10.68
N VAL A 330 9.42 -6.16 -9.79
CA VAL A 330 9.85 -6.90 -8.58
C VAL A 330 10.35 -8.30 -8.89
N GLU A 331 9.75 -9.00 -9.87
CA GLU A 331 10.24 -10.30 -10.34
C GLU A 331 11.65 -10.17 -10.96
N THR A 332 11.88 -9.11 -11.75
CA THR A 332 13.22 -8.77 -12.27
C THR A 332 14.18 -8.45 -11.12
N GLY A 333 13.72 -7.70 -10.12
CA GLY A 333 14.46 -7.42 -8.90
C GLY A 333 14.91 -8.69 -8.19
N VAL A 334 13.97 -9.61 -7.91
CA VAL A 334 14.24 -10.90 -7.28
C VAL A 334 15.23 -11.71 -8.11
N ALA A 335 15.05 -11.79 -9.43
CA ALA A 335 16.01 -12.48 -10.31
C ALA A 335 17.41 -11.85 -10.28
N GLY A 336 17.51 -10.52 -10.12
CA GLY A 336 18.77 -9.79 -9.92
C GLY A 336 19.27 -9.76 -8.47
N GLY A 337 18.60 -10.48 -7.55
CA GLY A 337 19.00 -10.63 -6.16
C GLY A 337 18.29 -9.72 -5.17
N THR A 338 17.50 -8.72 -5.59
CA THR A 338 16.75 -7.83 -4.68
C THR A 338 15.74 -8.61 -3.84
N SER A 339 15.87 -8.54 -2.52
CA SER A 339 14.97 -9.23 -1.58
C SER A 339 13.65 -8.46 -1.41
N LEU A 340 12.56 -9.15 -1.07
CA LEU A 340 11.24 -8.54 -0.84
C LEU A 340 10.69 -8.89 0.55
N ALA A 341 10.02 -7.94 1.20
CA ALA A 341 9.28 -8.18 2.43
C ALA A 341 7.86 -7.60 2.35
N PHE A 342 6.86 -8.47 2.30
CA PHE A 342 5.45 -8.13 2.38
C PHE A 342 4.98 -8.33 3.82
N LEU A 343 4.61 -7.24 4.49
CA LEU A 343 4.31 -7.27 5.92
C LEU A 343 2.82 -7.39 6.23
N THR A 344 1.96 -7.57 5.22
CA THR A 344 0.54 -7.84 5.42
C THR A 344 0.08 -9.10 4.69
N ALA A 345 -1.24 -9.27 4.54
CA ALA A 345 -1.87 -10.31 3.72
C ALA A 345 -2.57 -9.70 2.51
N ASN A 346 -3.07 -10.57 1.63
CA ASN A 346 -3.82 -10.22 0.42
C ASN A 346 -3.06 -9.22 -0.45
N ASN A 347 -1.75 -9.43 -0.54
CA ASN A 347 -0.89 -8.63 -1.38
C ASN A 347 -0.97 -9.15 -2.82
N VAL A 348 -0.80 -8.26 -3.79
CA VAL A 348 -0.71 -8.61 -5.23
C VAL A 348 -1.93 -9.41 -5.71
N TYR A 349 -3.14 -9.10 -5.21
CA TYR A 349 -4.34 -9.91 -5.48
C TYR A 349 -5.07 -9.49 -6.77
N TRP A 350 -5.27 -8.19 -6.98
CA TRP A 350 -5.89 -7.65 -8.19
C TRP A 350 -4.86 -7.20 -9.21
N ASN A 351 -5.01 -7.62 -10.47
CA ASN A 351 -4.33 -6.97 -11.59
C ASN A 351 -5.05 -5.66 -11.92
N ILE A 352 -4.29 -4.55 -12.02
CA ILE A 352 -4.79 -3.22 -12.37
C ILE A 352 -4.11 -2.66 -13.61
N ARG A 353 -4.76 -1.66 -14.20
CA ARG A 353 -4.14 -0.77 -15.20
C ARG A 353 -4.08 0.64 -14.66
N TYR A 354 -3.02 1.35 -15.01
CA TYR A 354 -2.98 2.80 -14.91
C TYR A 354 -3.36 3.40 -16.26
N GLU A 355 -4.12 4.48 -16.22
CA GLU A 355 -4.57 5.25 -17.38
C GLU A 355 -4.32 6.75 -17.14
N PRO A 356 -4.19 7.54 -18.22
CA PRO A 356 -4.19 8.99 -18.09
C PRO A 356 -5.49 9.52 -17.47
N GLY A 357 -5.39 10.63 -16.75
CA GLY A 357 -6.50 11.45 -16.27
C GLY A 357 -6.09 12.91 -16.42
N ASP A 358 -7.01 13.81 -16.72
CA ASP A 358 -6.78 15.26 -16.94
C ASP A 358 -5.59 15.64 -17.85
N GLY A 359 -5.21 14.76 -18.78
CA GLY A 359 -4.08 14.94 -19.69
C GLY A 359 -2.72 14.52 -19.10
N ARG A 360 -2.66 14.13 -17.82
CA ARG A 360 -1.46 13.59 -17.17
C ARG A 360 -1.47 12.06 -17.17
N PRO A 361 -0.31 11.40 -17.33
CA PRO A 361 -0.22 9.94 -17.28
C PRO A 361 -0.48 9.42 -15.85
N ASP A 362 -0.93 8.16 -15.78
CA ASP A 362 -1.01 7.36 -14.54
C ASP A 362 -1.84 7.97 -13.40
N ARG A 363 -2.82 8.81 -13.73
CA ARG A 363 -3.73 9.43 -12.75
C ARG A 363 -4.91 8.54 -12.39
N VAL A 364 -5.28 7.59 -13.25
CA VAL A 364 -6.46 6.74 -13.08
C VAL A 364 -6.04 5.29 -12.84
N VAL A 365 -6.56 4.67 -11.78
CA VAL A 365 -6.46 3.23 -11.49
C VAL A 365 -7.73 2.54 -11.96
N THR A 366 -7.59 1.59 -12.87
CA THR A 366 -8.68 0.81 -13.46
C THR A 366 -8.69 -0.62 -12.94
N CYS A 367 -9.85 -1.07 -12.45
CA CYS A 367 -10.10 -2.46 -12.09
C CYS A 367 -11.58 -2.85 -12.26
N TYR A 368 -11.84 -3.73 -13.22
CA TYR A 368 -13.17 -4.26 -13.49
C TYR A 368 -13.51 -5.45 -12.60
N LYS A 369 -12.56 -6.08 -11.92
CA LYS A 369 -12.73 -7.26 -11.04
C LYS A 369 -13.34 -8.52 -11.71
N SER A 370 -13.83 -8.41 -12.95
CA SER A 370 -14.47 -9.46 -13.72
C SER A 370 -14.08 -9.35 -15.19
N SER A 371 -13.74 -10.48 -15.81
CA SER A 371 -13.45 -10.55 -17.25
C SER A 371 -14.69 -10.35 -18.11
N GLN A 372 -15.89 -10.50 -17.55
CA GLN A 372 -17.15 -10.24 -18.26
C GLN A 372 -17.43 -8.74 -18.38
N GLU A 373 -16.96 -7.92 -17.44
CA GLU A 373 -17.11 -6.46 -17.48
C GLU A 373 -15.94 -5.76 -18.18
N ASP A 374 -14.74 -6.35 -18.15
CA ASP A 374 -13.54 -5.69 -18.66
C ASP A 374 -13.52 -5.65 -20.20
N PRO A 375 -13.45 -4.45 -20.83
CA PRO A 375 -13.37 -4.34 -22.28
C PRO A 375 -12.09 -4.94 -22.88
N THR A 376 -11.06 -5.24 -22.08
CA THR A 376 -9.83 -5.90 -22.54
C THR A 376 -9.78 -7.40 -22.21
N SER A 377 -10.94 -8.05 -22.12
CA SER A 377 -11.06 -9.45 -21.67
C SER A 377 -10.18 -10.42 -22.47
N GLY A 378 -9.55 -11.37 -21.77
CA GLY A 378 -8.69 -12.40 -22.36
C GLY A 378 -7.24 -11.97 -22.64
N ALA A 379 -6.89 -10.69 -22.45
CA ALA A 379 -5.50 -10.22 -22.55
C ALA A 379 -4.80 -10.19 -21.19
N ARG A 380 -3.46 -10.14 -21.19
CA ARG A 380 -2.60 -9.89 -20.00
C ARG A 380 -2.99 -8.61 -19.24
N LEU A 381 -3.69 -7.71 -19.93
CA LEU A 381 -4.20 -6.44 -19.43
C LEU A 381 -5.52 -6.57 -18.65
N SER A 382 -6.21 -7.72 -18.67
CA SER A 382 -7.48 -7.91 -17.97
C SER A 382 -7.33 -7.66 -16.46
N THR A 383 -8.25 -6.90 -15.87
CA THR A 383 -8.19 -6.47 -14.48
C THR A 383 -9.03 -7.35 -13.57
N VAL A 384 -8.63 -8.62 -13.51
CA VAL A 384 -9.18 -9.65 -12.61
C VAL A 384 -8.13 -10.06 -11.59
N THR A 385 -8.41 -11.05 -10.74
CA THR A 385 -7.38 -11.56 -9.82
C THR A 385 -6.23 -12.17 -10.60
N TRP A 386 -5.02 -12.05 -10.07
CA TRP A 386 -3.82 -12.57 -10.73
C TRP A 386 -3.93 -14.08 -11.00
N ARG A 387 -4.39 -14.86 -10.01
CA ARG A 387 -4.62 -16.30 -10.16
C ARG A 387 -5.72 -16.67 -11.17
N SER A 388 -6.66 -15.77 -11.45
CA SER A 388 -7.69 -15.97 -12.48
C SER A 388 -7.21 -15.60 -13.89
N LEU A 389 -6.16 -14.79 -14.03
CA LEU A 389 -5.53 -14.54 -15.33
C LEU A 389 -4.82 -15.78 -15.84
N ASN A 390 -3.99 -16.36 -14.99
CA ASN A 390 -3.25 -17.58 -15.23
C ASN A 390 -2.89 -18.20 -13.87
N ALA A 391 -2.94 -19.53 -13.75
CA ALA A 391 -2.47 -20.20 -12.54
C ALA A 391 -0.98 -19.90 -12.25
N GLN A 392 -0.16 -19.71 -13.29
CA GLN A 392 1.25 -19.29 -13.18
C GLN A 392 1.41 -17.85 -12.68
N ASP A 393 0.34 -17.08 -12.68
CA ASP A 393 0.31 -15.74 -12.14
C ASP A 393 -0.26 -15.69 -10.74
N ALA A 394 -0.58 -16.82 -10.10
CA ALA A 394 -0.99 -16.81 -8.71
C ALA A 394 0.02 -16.06 -7.84
N GLU A 395 -0.51 -15.33 -6.87
CA GLU A 395 0.22 -14.52 -5.89
C GLU A 395 1.24 -15.40 -5.16
N GLN A 396 0.86 -16.66 -4.90
CA GLN A 396 1.70 -17.66 -4.28
C GLN A 396 3.04 -17.89 -4.98
N ARG A 397 3.12 -17.77 -6.32
CA ARG A 397 4.41 -17.94 -7.00
C ARG A 397 5.42 -16.87 -6.59
N LEU A 398 4.94 -15.65 -6.36
CA LEU A 398 5.78 -14.52 -5.91
C LEU A 398 5.90 -14.45 -4.38
N LEU A 399 4.85 -14.79 -3.63
CA LEU A 399 4.79 -14.56 -2.18
C LEU A 399 5.06 -15.82 -1.34
N GLY A 400 5.00 -16.99 -1.97
CA GLY A 400 4.98 -18.32 -1.32
C GLY A 400 3.64 -18.70 -0.67
N VAL A 401 2.77 -17.72 -0.42
CA VAL A 401 1.41 -17.90 0.11
C VAL A 401 0.45 -16.97 -0.65
N GLN A 402 -0.84 -17.19 -0.52
CA GLN A 402 -1.84 -16.36 -1.20
C GLN A 402 -3.09 -16.17 -0.34
N TYR A 403 -3.84 -15.10 -0.61
CA TYR A 403 -5.09 -14.80 0.10
C TYR A 403 -6.02 -16.01 0.15
N ASN A 404 -6.46 -16.34 1.37
CA ASN A 404 -7.39 -17.44 1.62
C ASN A 404 -8.58 -17.09 2.54
N GLY A 405 -8.66 -15.84 3.03
CA GLY A 405 -9.91 -15.28 3.53
C GLY A 405 -9.77 -14.21 4.61
N VAL A 406 -10.83 -13.43 4.79
CA VAL A 406 -10.99 -12.46 5.90
C VAL A 406 -11.16 -13.19 7.23
N VAL A 407 -10.38 -12.82 8.24
CA VAL A 407 -10.35 -13.41 9.58
C VAL A 407 -11.55 -12.94 10.41
N ALA A 408 -12.41 -13.86 10.87
CA ALA A 408 -13.60 -13.51 11.66
C ALA A 408 -13.27 -12.95 13.03
N LYS A 409 -12.27 -13.53 13.70
CA LYS A 409 -11.80 -13.11 15.01
C LYS A 409 -10.30 -13.26 15.06
N ALA A 410 -9.61 -12.25 15.57
CA ALA A 410 -8.16 -12.27 15.71
C ALA A 410 -7.69 -13.56 16.41
N ALA A 411 -6.78 -14.27 15.76
CA ALA A 411 -6.20 -15.53 16.19
C ALA A 411 -4.70 -15.35 16.50
N PRO A 412 -4.10 -16.25 17.29
CA PRO A 412 -2.65 -16.25 17.46
C PRO A 412 -1.96 -16.69 16.17
N LEU A 413 -0.78 -16.13 15.90
CA LEU A 413 0.17 -16.77 14.98
C LEU A 413 0.83 -17.94 15.72
N ILE A 414 0.78 -19.14 15.14
CA ILE A 414 1.39 -20.35 15.71
C ILE A 414 2.71 -20.61 14.98
N VAL A 415 3.81 -20.42 15.70
CA VAL A 415 5.17 -20.58 15.17
C VAL A 415 5.42 -22.02 14.71
N GLN A 416 6.07 -22.14 13.56
CA GLN A 416 6.64 -23.36 12.99
C GLN A 416 8.10 -23.10 12.60
N GLN A 417 8.88 -24.17 12.49
CA GLN A 417 10.28 -24.11 12.08
C GLN A 417 11.10 -23.17 12.97
N ALA A 418 10.91 -23.22 14.30
CA ALA A 418 11.52 -22.30 15.26
C ALA A 418 13.07 -22.28 15.25
N ALA A 419 13.71 -23.31 14.67
CA ALA A 419 15.16 -23.35 14.44
C ALA A 419 15.61 -22.54 13.21
N HIS A 420 14.70 -22.10 12.35
CA HIS A 420 15.01 -21.29 11.17
C HIS A 420 15.57 -19.92 11.59
N TRP A 421 16.53 -19.37 10.83
CA TRP A 421 17.23 -18.11 11.14
C TRP A 421 16.28 -16.93 11.39
N MET A 422 15.10 -16.94 10.77
CA MET A 422 14.08 -15.92 10.96
C MET A 422 13.68 -15.77 12.44
N TRP A 423 13.69 -16.86 13.20
CA TRP A 423 13.31 -16.89 14.61
C TRP A 423 14.49 -16.75 15.58
N GLU A 424 15.72 -16.55 15.08
CA GLU A 424 16.92 -16.48 15.92
C GLU A 424 16.86 -15.37 16.97
N GLY A 425 17.13 -15.71 18.23
CA GLY A 425 17.14 -14.77 19.35
C GLY A 425 15.74 -14.28 19.77
N THR A 426 14.66 -14.83 19.22
CA THR A 426 13.28 -14.49 19.62
C THR A 426 12.81 -15.27 20.85
N GLY A 427 13.44 -16.41 21.16
CA GLY A 427 13.07 -17.31 22.26
C GLY A 427 11.82 -18.16 22.00
N VAL A 428 11.29 -18.16 20.77
CA VAL A 428 10.15 -19.01 20.39
C VAL A 428 10.56 -20.47 20.22
N ARG A 429 9.55 -21.35 20.28
CA ARG A 429 9.61 -22.78 19.95
C ARG A 429 8.44 -23.12 19.03
N ASP A 430 8.49 -24.26 18.34
CA ASP A 430 7.34 -24.73 17.58
C ASP A 430 6.09 -24.83 18.47
N GLY A 431 4.96 -24.36 17.95
CA GLY A 431 3.71 -24.23 18.71
C GLY A 431 3.60 -22.97 19.57
N THR A 432 4.63 -22.11 19.62
CA THR A 432 4.51 -20.81 20.33
C THR A 432 3.40 -19.97 19.71
N ALA A 433 2.45 -19.56 20.54
CA ALA A 433 1.33 -18.71 20.12
C ALA A 433 1.63 -17.22 20.38
N ILE A 434 1.67 -16.43 19.30
CA ILE A 434 1.79 -14.96 19.37
C ILE A 434 0.40 -14.36 19.20
N ARG A 435 -0.18 -13.88 20.29
CA ARG A 435 -1.60 -13.51 20.37
C ARG A 435 -1.96 -12.36 19.43
N LYS A 436 -3.17 -12.41 18.87
CA LYS A 436 -3.81 -11.37 18.05
C LYS A 436 -3.05 -11.03 16.76
N LEU A 437 -2.09 -11.85 16.35
CA LEU A 437 -1.25 -11.53 15.19
C LEU A 437 -1.93 -11.92 13.87
N VAL A 438 -2.79 -12.95 13.85
CA VAL A 438 -3.58 -13.30 12.67
C VAL A 438 -4.91 -12.54 12.73
N ALA A 439 -5.04 -11.47 11.96
CA ALA A 439 -6.26 -10.66 11.89
C ALA A 439 -6.39 -9.89 10.57
N GLY A 440 -7.55 -9.26 10.36
CA GLY A 440 -7.89 -8.58 9.11
C GLY A 440 -8.10 -9.63 8.03
N GLU A 441 -7.09 -9.79 7.18
CA GLU A 441 -7.03 -10.85 6.19
C GLU A 441 -5.84 -11.77 6.44
N ALA A 442 -5.91 -12.97 5.87
CA ALA A 442 -4.86 -13.96 5.97
C ALA A 442 -4.54 -14.57 4.61
N ASP A 443 -3.27 -14.94 4.48
CA ASP A 443 -2.75 -15.74 3.38
C ASP A 443 -2.37 -17.13 3.89
N GLY A 444 -2.46 -18.13 3.02
CA GLY A 444 -1.99 -19.47 3.31
C GLY A 444 -1.47 -20.17 2.06
N HIS A 445 -0.80 -21.29 2.27
CA HIS A 445 -0.32 -22.13 1.18
C HIS A 445 -1.48 -22.91 0.56
N ASP A 446 -1.49 -22.99 -0.76
CA ASP A 446 -2.50 -23.67 -1.55
C ASP A 446 -1.83 -24.55 -2.62
N ALA A 447 -1.83 -25.87 -2.38
CA ALA A 447 -1.17 -26.85 -3.24
C ALA A 447 -1.74 -26.94 -4.67
N ARG A 448 -2.87 -26.27 -4.95
CA ARG A 448 -3.48 -26.22 -6.29
C ARG A 448 -2.78 -25.23 -7.22
N PHE A 449 -1.98 -24.31 -6.68
CA PHE A 449 -1.27 -23.29 -7.43
C PHE A 449 0.24 -23.54 -7.36
N PRO A 450 1.01 -23.07 -8.35
CA PRO A 450 2.46 -23.13 -8.30
C PRO A 450 3.01 -22.56 -6.98
N GLY A 451 4.04 -23.22 -6.44
CA GLY A 451 4.78 -22.73 -5.28
C GLY A 451 5.71 -21.58 -5.65
N ALA A 452 6.44 -21.08 -4.66
CA ALA A 452 7.45 -20.05 -4.89
C ALA A 452 8.59 -20.53 -5.80
N ASP A 453 9.18 -19.61 -6.55
CA ASP A 453 10.36 -19.85 -7.40
C ASP A 453 11.66 -19.92 -6.57
N GLY A 454 11.70 -20.82 -5.58
CA GLY A 454 12.83 -20.98 -4.67
C GLY A 454 12.59 -22.00 -3.55
N VAL A 455 13.55 -22.08 -2.62
CA VAL A 455 13.44 -22.98 -1.45
C VAL A 455 12.57 -22.32 -0.40
N GLN A 456 11.34 -22.81 -0.26
CA GLN A 456 10.33 -22.25 0.64
C GLN A 456 10.33 -22.91 2.03
N THR A 457 10.15 -22.08 3.06
CA THR A 457 9.82 -22.50 4.42
C THR A 457 8.56 -21.79 4.91
N LEU A 458 7.59 -22.55 5.42
CA LEU A 458 6.42 -22.02 6.13
C LEU A 458 6.76 -21.89 7.62
N LEU A 459 6.82 -20.65 8.10
CA LEU A 459 7.23 -20.27 9.46
C LEU A 459 6.06 -20.20 10.45
N SER A 460 4.83 -20.35 9.97
CA SER A 460 3.66 -20.51 10.82
C SER A 460 2.61 -21.41 10.16
N ALA A 461 1.76 -21.99 10.99
CA ALA A 461 0.55 -22.70 10.57
C ALA A 461 -0.55 -22.40 11.59
N SER A 462 -1.28 -21.32 11.36
CA SER A 462 -2.20 -20.75 12.36
C SER A 462 -3.66 -20.98 11.95
N PRO A 463 -4.39 -21.88 12.62
CA PRO A 463 -5.80 -22.13 12.30
C PRO A 463 -6.66 -20.92 12.68
N TYR A 464 -7.61 -20.57 11.82
CA TYR A 464 -8.60 -19.52 12.07
C TYR A 464 -9.93 -19.82 11.36
N MET A 465 -10.96 -19.07 11.75
CA MET A 465 -12.25 -19.08 11.06
C MET A 465 -12.40 -17.83 10.21
N THR A 466 -12.81 -18.00 8.95
CA THR A 466 -13.15 -16.87 8.09
C THR A 466 -14.47 -16.22 8.51
N VAL A 467 -14.72 -14.97 8.12
CA VAL A 467 -16.02 -14.29 8.35
C VAL A 467 -17.22 -15.06 7.77
N LYS A 468 -16.98 -15.97 6.82
CA LYS A 468 -17.97 -16.86 6.22
C LYS A 468 -18.16 -18.19 6.96
N GLY A 469 -17.53 -18.37 8.13
CA GLY A 469 -17.62 -19.62 8.88
C GLY A 469 -16.85 -20.79 8.27
N LYS A 470 -15.96 -20.55 7.30
CA LYS A 470 -15.08 -21.58 6.74
C LYS A 470 -13.77 -21.65 7.55
N PRO A 471 -13.31 -22.84 7.98
CA PRO A 471 -11.99 -23.00 8.57
C PRO A 471 -10.88 -22.80 7.53
N ALA A 472 -9.80 -22.16 7.92
CA ALA A 472 -8.62 -21.91 7.10
C ALA A 472 -7.36 -21.89 7.96
N VAL A 473 -6.19 -21.91 7.30
CA VAL A 473 -4.88 -21.85 7.96
C VAL A 473 -4.11 -20.67 7.38
N GLN A 474 -3.65 -19.78 8.26
CA GLN A 474 -2.71 -18.73 7.90
C GLN A 474 -1.29 -19.28 7.92
N ASN A 475 -0.49 -18.91 6.92
CA ASN A 475 0.94 -19.22 6.87
C ASN A 475 1.78 -17.94 6.68
N THR A 476 2.84 -17.83 7.46
CA THR A 476 3.95 -16.92 7.22
C THR A 476 4.95 -17.66 6.36
N SER A 477 5.39 -17.04 5.27
CA SER A 477 6.26 -17.69 4.29
C SER A 477 7.55 -16.93 4.11
N VAL A 478 8.63 -17.67 3.94
CA VAL A 478 9.90 -17.16 3.44
C VAL A 478 10.44 -18.13 2.39
N TYR A 479 11.00 -17.61 1.30
CA TYR A 479 11.80 -18.42 0.39
C TYR A 479 13.07 -17.71 -0.04
N GLU A 480 14.08 -18.50 -0.38
CA GLU A 480 15.31 -18.02 -1.00
C GLU A 480 15.28 -18.36 -2.50
N ALA A 481 15.34 -17.35 -3.36
CA ALA A 481 15.41 -17.50 -4.81
C ALA A 481 16.81 -17.96 -5.25
N ALA A 482 16.93 -18.47 -6.47
CA ALA A 482 18.22 -18.91 -7.04
C ALA A 482 19.29 -17.79 -7.08
N SER A 483 18.86 -16.53 -7.12
CA SER A 483 19.71 -15.33 -7.06
C SER A 483 20.26 -15.01 -5.65
N GLY A 484 19.83 -15.75 -4.63
CA GLY A 484 20.08 -15.44 -3.23
C GLY A 484 19.15 -14.37 -2.65
N ALA A 485 18.19 -13.84 -3.41
CA ALA A 485 17.14 -12.96 -2.90
C ALA A 485 16.27 -13.70 -1.88
N VAL A 486 15.91 -13.02 -0.78
CA VAL A 486 14.92 -13.51 0.19
C VAL A 486 13.58 -12.87 -0.11
N VAL A 487 12.52 -13.65 -0.16
CA VAL A 487 11.15 -13.14 -0.26
C VAL A 487 10.34 -13.62 0.93
N PHE A 488 9.83 -12.66 1.70
CA PHE A 488 9.05 -12.88 2.90
C PHE A 488 7.63 -12.36 2.73
N CYS A 489 6.63 -13.13 3.19
CA CYS A 489 5.26 -12.69 3.34
C CYS A 489 4.74 -13.03 4.75
N ALA A 490 4.31 -12.00 5.50
CA ALA A 490 3.73 -12.16 6.82
C ALA A 490 2.39 -12.90 6.79
N GLY A 491 1.62 -12.73 5.72
CA GLY A 491 0.32 -13.37 5.53
C GLY A 491 -0.71 -12.94 6.57
N THR A 492 -0.60 -11.74 7.15
CA THR A 492 -1.60 -11.17 8.07
C THR A 492 -1.45 -9.66 8.29
N PHE A 493 -2.57 -8.94 8.52
CA PHE A 493 -2.56 -7.48 8.66
C PHE A 493 -1.87 -6.94 9.93
N ASN A 494 -1.77 -7.73 11.01
CA ASN A 494 -1.30 -7.20 12.28
C ASN A 494 0.22 -7.26 12.48
N TRP A 495 0.99 -7.74 11.49
CA TRP A 495 2.46 -7.76 11.61
C TRP A 495 3.06 -6.36 11.79
N PRO A 496 2.70 -5.32 11.03
CA PRO A 496 3.25 -3.97 11.21
C PRO A 496 2.85 -3.38 12.57
N LEU A 497 1.63 -3.67 13.05
CA LEU A 497 1.17 -3.25 14.38
C LEU A 497 2.07 -3.83 15.48
N ALA A 498 2.52 -5.08 15.34
CA ALA A 498 3.43 -5.71 16.29
C ALA A 498 4.83 -5.06 16.31
N LEU A 499 5.20 -4.26 15.31
CA LEU A 499 6.46 -3.52 15.27
C LEU A 499 6.42 -2.24 16.09
N ASN A 500 5.26 -1.57 16.17
CA ASN A 500 5.22 -0.21 16.72
C ASN A 500 3.95 0.16 17.49
N ARG A 501 2.78 -0.41 17.17
CA ARG A 501 1.49 -0.01 17.76
C ARG A 501 1.37 -0.37 19.23
N ARG A 502 1.08 0.62 20.07
CA ARG A 502 0.80 0.40 21.49
C ARG A 502 -0.31 -0.66 21.67
N GLY A 503 -0.08 -1.65 22.52
CA GLY A 503 -1.02 -2.76 22.77
C GLY A 503 -0.90 -3.94 21.80
N TYR A 504 -0.13 -3.79 20.71
CA TYR A 504 0.20 -4.87 19.77
C TYR A 504 1.70 -5.18 19.71
N ARG A 505 2.56 -4.22 20.08
CA ARG A 505 4.03 -4.39 20.10
C ARG A 505 4.43 -5.73 20.72
N ASP A 506 5.21 -6.50 19.96
CA ASP A 506 5.73 -7.80 20.38
C ASP A 506 7.22 -7.89 20.03
N SER A 507 8.07 -8.06 21.05
CA SER A 507 9.53 -8.09 20.88
C SER A 507 10.01 -9.25 20.01
N ARG A 508 9.26 -10.36 19.96
CA ARG A 508 9.59 -11.52 19.13
C ARG A 508 9.43 -11.17 17.66
N ILE A 509 8.36 -10.46 17.30
CA ILE A 509 8.11 -10.01 15.92
C ILE A 509 9.08 -8.89 15.52
N GLN A 510 9.40 -7.97 16.43
CA GLN A 510 10.44 -6.96 16.19
C GLN A 510 11.80 -7.61 15.92
N ARG A 511 12.19 -8.62 16.71
CA ARG A 511 13.44 -9.37 16.51
C ARG A 511 13.42 -10.17 15.22
N ALA A 512 12.34 -10.90 14.92
CA ALA A 512 12.21 -11.65 13.67
C ALA A 512 12.30 -10.74 12.45
N THR A 513 11.63 -9.58 12.48
CA THR A 513 11.70 -8.59 11.40
C THR A 513 13.11 -7.99 11.27
N ALA A 514 13.83 -7.79 12.36
CA ALA A 514 15.24 -7.39 12.31
C ALA A 514 16.12 -8.47 11.68
N ASN A 515 15.90 -9.75 12.00
CA ASN A 515 16.61 -10.87 11.36
C ASN A 515 16.37 -10.89 9.85
N LEU A 516 15.11 -10.70 9.41
CA LEU A 516 14.75 -10.57 8.00
C LEU A 516 15.51 -9.43 7.33
N VAL A 517 15.44 -8.23 7.89
CA VAL A 517 16.12 -7.05 7.31
C VAL A 517 17.63 -7.29 7.24
N ASN A 518 18.25 -7.84 8.29
CA ASN A 518 19.68 -8.17 8.27
C ASN A 518 20.02 -9.20 7.19
N ARG A 519 19.18 -10.22 6.99
CA ARG A 519 19.36 -11.21 5.92
C ARG A 519 19.23 -10.57 4.54
N MET A 520 18.27 -9.66 4.34
CA MET A 520 18.08 -8.90 3.09
C MET A 520 19.29 -8.00 2.76
N LEU A 521 19.95 -7.45 3.78
CA LEU A 521 21.13 -6.59 3.67
C LEU A 521 22.44 -7.36 3.53
N GLY A 522 22.45 -8.66 3.83
CA GLY A 522 23.65 -9.49 3.82
C GLY A 522 24.21 -9.73 2.41
N PRO A 523 25.45 -10.25 2.31
CA PRO A 523 26.02 -10.66 1.03
C PRO A 523 25.13 -11.71 0.37
N LYS A 524 24.78 -11.46 -0.90
CA LYS A 524 24.05 -12.40 -1.73
C LYS A 524 25.09 -13.34 -2.35
N GLY A 525 24.94 -14.65 -2.15
CA GLY A 525 25.86 -15.63 -2.72
C GLY A 525 25.92 -15.46 -4.24
N ALA A 526 27.11 -15.50 -4.83
CA ALA A 526 27.23 -15.53 -6.27
C ALA A 526 26.52 -16.80 -6.81
N PRO A 527 25.80 -16.74 -7.94
CA PRO A 527 25.31 -17.94 -8.60
C PRO A 527 26.53 -18.73 -9.09
N GLY A 528 26.98 -19.71 -8.29
CA GLY A 528 28.16 -20.53 -8.61
C GLY A 528 28.84 -21.18 -7.41
N ASP A 529 28.73 -20.62 -6.20
CA ASP A 529 29.53 -21.07 -5.03
C ASP A 529 28.84 -22.13 -4.15
N ARG A 530 27.83 -22.82 -4.67
CA ARG A 530 27.21 -23.97 -3.99
C ARG A 530 27.16 -25.15 -4.95
N ALA A 531 28.32 -25.81 -5.08
CA ALA A 531 28.44 -27.19 -5.55
C ALA A 531 28.41 -28.14 -4.35
#